data_AF-A0A851GNP7-F1
#
_entry.id   AF-A0A851GNP7-F1
#
_cell.length_a   1.000
_cell.length_b   1.000
_cell.length_c   1.000
_cell.angle_alpha   90.00
_cell.angle_beta   90.00
_cell.angle_gamma   90.00
#
_symmetry.space_group_name_H-M   'P 1'
#
loop_
_entity.id
_entity.type
_entity.pdbx_description
1 polymer ?
#
loop_
_entity_poly.entity_id
_entity_poly.type
_entity_poly.pdbx_seq_one_letter_code
_entity_poly.pdbx_strand_id
1 'polypeptide(L)'
;MFKKYQPLKEQVMYTRIKLAAWTMIILCTVFASITLLEGFEVTIPVQPVFNSTYFDKSFINYPAGDIKITGDFRITNPSFTQRLLLPATHWEFDVFNCIFLIILSLFILKVLPHTHSQSLLKTDISNWIKYVGWTIMGFWLIDVFRIFFYAMPQVKEFTNEQFIFRRTGYLIFPLQFWLGIGILWVSRLYKNAFRLKQEQELTI
;
A
#
# COMPACT_ATOMS: atom_id res chain seq x y z
N MET A 1 -24.93 -9.47 -36.50
CA MET A 1 -24.28 -9.08 -35.23
C MET A 1 -23.11 -8.16 -35.54
N PHE A 2 -23.35 -6.86 -35.68
CA PHE A 2 -22.30 -5.91 -36.07
C PHE A 2 -21.30 -5.76 -34.92
N LYS A 3 -20.08 -6.28 -35.07
CA LYS A 3 -18.94 -5.92 -34.23
C LYS A 3 -18.74 -4.41 -34.37
N LYS A 4 -19.20 -3.66 -33.38
CA LYS A 4 -18.98 -2.21 -33.29
C LYS A 4 -17.46 -1.99 -33.32
N TYR A 5 -16.94 -1.44 -34.41
CA TYR A 5 -15.52 -1.10 -34.53
C TYR A 5 -15.21 -0.08 -33.44
N GLN A 6 -14.51 -0.52 -32.41
CA GLN A 6 -14.01 0.35 -31.36
C GLN A 6 -12.78 1.10 -31.89
N PRO A 7 -12.56 2.35 -31.46
CA PRO A 7 -11.39 3.10 -31.89
C PRO A 7 -10.11 2.37 -31.40
N LEU A 8 -9.18 2.15 -32.32
CA LEU A 8 -7.94 1.38 -32.10
C LEU A 8 -7.17 1.81 -30.83
N LYS A 9 -7.22 3.11 -30.51
CA LYS A 9 -6.57 3.72 -29.35
C LYS A 9 -7.10 3.21 -28.00
N GLU A 10 -8.40 3.00 -27.87
CA GLU A 10 -9.04 2.53 -26.62
C GLU A 10 -8.68 1.06 -26.35
N GLN A 11 -8.67 0.22 -27.39
CA GLN A 11 -8.29 -1.19 -27.30
C GLN A 11 -6.82 -1.37 -26.91
N VAL A 12 -5.92 -0.54 -27.45
CA VAL A 12 -4.49 -0.55 -27.10
C VAL A 12 -4.29 -0.13 -25.65
N MET A 13 -4.99 0.91 -25.17
CA MET A 13 -4.92 1.35 -23.77
C MET A 13 -5.43 0.28 -22.80
N TYR A 14 -6.57 -0.35 -23.11
CA TYR A 14 -7.11 -1.46 -22.33
C TYR A 14 -6.12 -2.63 -22.21
N THR A 15 -5.53 -3.02 -23.34
CA THR A 15 -4.56 -4.13 -23.38
C THR A 15 -3.32 -3.81 -22.53
N ARG A 16 -2.83 -2.55 -22.57
CA ARG A 16 -1.71 -2.10 -21.74
C ARG A 16 -2.02 -2.13 -20.25
N ILE A 17 -3.19 -1.63 -19.83
CA ILE A 17 -3.58 -1.61 -18.41
C ILE A 17 -3.77 -3.04 -17.90
N LYS A 18 -4.40 -3.91 -18.70
CA LYS A 18 -4.57 -5.33 -18.36
C LYS A 18 -3.22 -6.02 -18.22
N LEU A 19 -2.31 -5.82 -19.17
CA LEU A 19 -0.95 -6.37 -19.13
C LEU A 19 -0.21 -5.87 -17.87
N ALA A 20 -0.26 -4.57 -17.60
CA ALA A 20 0.38 -3.96 -16.43
C ALA A 20 -0.13 -4.55 -15.10
N ALA A 21 -1.44 -4.75 -14.97
CA ALA A 21 -2.03 -5.37 -13.78
C ALA A 21 -1.56 -6.82 -13.60
N TRP A 22 -1.50 -7.61 -14.69
CA TRP A 22 -0.97 -8.98 -14.63
C TRP A 22 0.52 -9.02 -14.30
N THR A 23 1.33 -8.15 -14.90
CA THR A 23 2.76 -8.07 -14.59
C THR A 23 2.99 -7.68 -13.14
N MET A 24 2.17 -6.76 -12.59
CA MET A 24 2.24 -6.40 -11.17
C MET A 24 1.90 -7.57 -10.26
N ILE A 25 0.86 -8.35 -10.58
CA ILE A 25 0.50 -9.55 -9.80
C ILE A 25 1.66 -10.56 -9.80
N ILE A 26 2.19 -10.88 -10.97
CA ILE A 26 3.30 -11.86 -11.10
C ILE A 26 4.52 -11.37 -10.32
N LEU A 27 4.91 -10.11 -10.51
CA LEU A 27 6.06 -9.50 -9.83
C LEU A 27 5.91 -9.55 -8.30
N CYS A 28 4.76 -9.12 -7.77
CA CYS A 28 4.48 -9.14 -6.33
C CYS A 28 4.46 -10.56 -5.76
N THR A 29 3.96 -11.53 -6.53
CA THR A 29 3.92 -12.94 -6.12
C THR A 29 5.33 -13.53 -6.03
N VAL A 30 6.19 -13.23 -7.01
CA VAL A 30 7.60 -13.64 -7.00
C VAL A 30 8.33 -13.02 -5.82
N PHE A 31 8.20 -11.71 -5.61
CA PHE A 31 8.83 -11.04 -4.46
C PHE A 31 8.36 -11.61 -3.12
N ALA A 32 7.05 -11.75 -2.91
CA ALA A 32 6.51 -12.33 -1.69
C ALA A 32 7.03 -13.75 -1.44
N SER A 33 7.17 -14.55 -2.51
CA SER A 33 7.69 -15.92 -2.42
C SER A 33 9.17 -15.94 -2.03
N ILE A 34 9.99 -15.08 -2.65
CA ILE A 34 11.42 -14.93 -2.32
C ILE A 34 11.59 -14.51 -0.86
N THR A 35 10.84 -13.49 -0.41
CA THR A 35 10.90 -13.01 0.99
C THR A 35 10.54 -14.11 2.00
N LEU A 36 9.56 -14.96 1.68
CA LEU A 36 9.15 -16.05 2.56
C LEU A 36 10.12 -17.25 2.54
N LEU A 37 10.66 -17.61 1.37
CA LEU A 37 11.45 -18.82 1.15
C LEU A 37 12.95 -18.64 1.46
N GLU A 38 13.57 -17.53 1.06
CA GLU A 38 15.03 -17.35 1.12
C GLU A 38 15.55 -16.57 2.36
N GLY A 39 14.66 -16.11 3.24
CA GLY A 39 15.00 -15.13 4.28
C GLY A 39 15.99 -15.59 5.36
N PHE A 40 17.29 -15.56 5.09
CA PHE A 40 18.32 -15.72 6.11
C PHE A 40 18.37 -14.51 7.06
N GLU A 41 18.07 -13.29 6.58
CA GLU A 41 18.13 -12.10 7.43
C GLU A 41 16.95 -11.15 7.20
N VAL A 42 16.35 -10.65 8.29
CA VAL A 42 15.40 -9.52 8.26
C VAL A 42 16.09 -8.31 8.88
N THR A 43 16.16 -7.22 8.12
CA THR A 43 16.76 -5.96 8.57
C THR A 43 15.66 -4.94 8.86
N ILE A 44 15.74 -4.29 10.02
CA ILE A 44 14.73 -3.39 10.56
C ILE A 44 15.39 -2.07 10.96
N PRO A 45 14.84 -0.91 10.59
CA PRO A 45 15.41 0.36 11.03
C PRO A 45 15.05 0.60 12.49
N VAL A 46 16.06 0.96 13.30
CA VAL A 46 15.90 1.21 14.73
C VAL A 46 16.51 2.55 15.13
N GLN A 47 16.04 3.09 16.26
CA GLN A 47 16.61 4.26 16.91
C GLN A 47 16.76 3.97 18.42
N PRO A 48 17.80 4.51 19.07
CA PRO A 48 17.98 4.33 20.50
C PRO A 48 16.86 5.03 21.26
N VAL A 49 16.42 4.42 22.36
CA VAL A 49 15.50 5.05 23.30
C VAL A 49 16.23 6.18 24.02
N PHE A 50 15.62 7.38 24.05
CA PHE A 50 16.12 8.50 24.85
C PHE A 50 16.27 8.04 26.31
N ASN A 51 17.47 8.13 26.88
CA ASN A 51 17.91 7.62 28.21
C ASN A 51 18.50 6.20 28.29
N SER A 52 18.89 5.54 27.19
CA SER A 52 19.70 4.33 27.36
C SER A 52 21.09 4.69 27.89
N THR A 53 21.55 4.03 28.96
CA THR A 53 22.90 4.20 29.56
C THR A 53 24.05 3.94 28.58
N TYR A 54 23.75 3.42 27.39
CA TYR A 54 24.69 3.06 26.34
C TYR A 54 24.70 4.05 25.16
N PHE A 55 23.71 4.95 25.07
CA PHE A 55 23.58 5.93 23.99
C PHE A 55 23.05 7.26 24.50
N ASP A 56 23.93 8.26 24.57
CA ASP A 56 23.61 9.52 25.22
C ASP A 56 22.49 10.32 24.52
N LYS A 57 22.26 10.17 23.20
CA LYS A 57 21.25 10.95 22.46
C LYS A 57 20.74 10.27 21.19
N SER A 58 19.44 10.39 20.89
CA SER A 58 18.87 10.04 19.57
C SER A 58 19.09 11.14 18.51
N PHE A 59 19.52 12.33 18.93
CA PHE A 59 19.85 13.48 18.09
C PHE A 59 21.16 14.14 18.56
N ILE A 60 22.03 14.48 17.62
CA ILE A 60 23.20 15.33 17.86
C ILE A 60 22.89 16.69 17.27
N ASN A 61 22.79 17.70 18.12
CA ASN A 61 22.50 19.07 17.71
C ASN A 61 23.81 19.79 17.39
N TYR A 62 23.92 20.34 16.18
CA TYR A 62 24.99 21.22 15.76
C TYR A 62 24.43 22.64 15.61
N PRO A 63 25.29 23.69 15.64
CA PRO A 63 24.84 25.08 15.47
C PRO A 63 24.05 25.34 14.18
N ALA A 64 24.25 24.51 13.15
CA ALA A 64 23.62 24.62 11.84
C ALA A 64 22.50 23.58 11.59
N GLY A 65 22.20 22.70 12.54
CA GLY A 65 21.14 21.69 12.39
C GLY A 65 21.32 20.45 13.26
N ASP A 66 20.33 19.58 13.22
CA ASP A 66 20.27 18.39 14.08
C ASP A 66 20.44 17.11 13.25
N ILE A 67 21.34 16.24 13.67
CA ILE A 67 21.56 14.91 13.07
C ILE A 67 20.85 13.87 13.91
N LYS A 68 19.95 13.09 13.28
CA LYS A 68 19.26 11.97 13.94
C LYS A 68 20.07 10.69 13.83
N ILE A 69 20.43 10.07 14.96
CA ILE A 69 21.20 8.81 15.01
C ILE A 69 20.26 7.63 14.81
N THR A 70 20.51 6.82 13.78
CA THR A 70 19.68 5.65 13.45
C THR A 70 20.53 4.49 12.96
N GLY A 71 20.10 3.27 13.24
CA GLY A 71 20.81 2.06 12.87
C GLY A 71 19.88 0.99 12.31
N ASP A 72 20.47 -0.13 11.92
CA ASP A 72 19.78 -1.29 11.38
C ASP A 72 19.91 -2.46 12.37
N PHE A 73 18.79 -3.04 12.76
CA PHE A 73 18.72 -4.27 13.54
C PHE A 73 18.53 -5.45 12.59
N ARG A 74 19.44 -6.43 12.62
CA ARG A 74 19.39 -7.62 11.78
C ARG A 74 19.04 -8.85 12.60
N ILE A 75 17.99 -9.56 12.17
CA ILE A 75 17.58 -10.85 12.71
C ILE A 75 18.11 -11.93 11.77
N THR A 76 19.06 -12.74 12.23
CA THR A 76 19.79 -13.75 11.43
C THR A 76 19.07 -15.09 11.27
N ASN A 77 18.00 -15.33 12.03
CA ASN A 77 17.15 -16.51 11.88
C ASN A 77 15.69 -16.13 12.15
N PRO A 78 15.05 -15.35 11.26
CA PRO A 78 13.71 -14.85 11.48
C PRO A 78 12.69 -15.98 11.36
N SER A 79 11.79 -16.08 12.34
CA SER A 79 10.66 -17.01 12.28
C SER A 79 9.71 -16.66 11.14
N PHE A 80 8.84 -17.59 10.73
CA PHE A 80 7.86 -17.34 9.66
C PHE A 80 6.99 -16.10 9.95
N THR A 81 6.55 -15.93 11.20
CA THR A 81 5.73 -14.78 11.61
C THR A 81 6.51 -13.47 11.53
N GLN A 82 7.80 -13.50 11.88
CA GLN A 82 8.71 -12.36 11.75
C GLN A 82 8.91 -11.96 10.28
N ARG A 83 9.13 -12.93 9.39
CA ARG A 83 9.24 -12.67 7.93
C ARG A 83 7.96 -12.08 7.34
N LEU A 84 6.81 -12.49 7.86
CA LEU A 84 5.52 -12.02 7.39
C LEU A 84 5.19 -10.61 7.89
N LEU A 85 5.45 -10.33 9.17
CA LEU A 85 4.93 -9.15 9.86
C LEU A 85 5.95 -8.01 10.00
N LEU A 86 7.26 -8.29 10.01
CA LEU A 86 8.25 -7.24 10.16
C LEU A 86 8.48 -6.52 8.83
N PRO A 87 8.46 -5.17 8.83
CA PRO A 87 8.72 -4.42 7.62
C PRO A 87 10.21 -4.41 7.27
N ALA A 88 10.53 -4.83 6.05
CA ALA A 88 11.89 -4.89 5.51
C ALA A 88 12.38 -3.50 5.10
N THR A 89 13.61 -3.17 5.50
CA THR A 89 14.26 -1.86 5.28
C THR A 89 14.54 -1.51 3.83
N HIS A 90 14.89 -2.48 2.99
CA HIS A 90 15.67 -2.17 1.78
C HIS A 90 14.84 -1.86 0.54
N TRP A 91 13.57 -2.27 0.48
CA TRP A 91 12.79 -2.16 -0.77
C TRP A 91 11.35 -1.67 -0.61
N GLU A 92 10.85 -1.38 0.60
CA GLU A 92 9.43 -1.12 0.87
C GLU A 92 8.46 -2.23 0.37
N PHE A 93 8.95 -3.27 -0.31
CA PHE A 93 8.21 -4.43 -0.80
C PHE A 93 8.18 -5.52 0.27
N ASP A 94 7.38 -5.29 1.31
CA ASP A 94 7.01 -6.32 2.27
C ASP A 94 6.00 -7.29 1.69
N VAL A 95 5.90 -8.49 2.27
CA VAL A 95 4.87 -9.48 1.92
C VAL A 95 3.46 -8.87 2.00
N PHE A 96 3.16 -8.06 3.03
CA PHE A 96 1.88 -7.36 3.14
C PHE A 96 1.65 -6.33 2.03
N ASN A 97 2.68 -5.57 1.66
CA ASN A 97 2.59 -4.61 0.56
C ASN A 97 2.35 -5.33 -0.77
N CYS A 98 3.02 -6.47 -1.00
CA CYS A 98 2.78 -7.33 -2.15
C CYS A 98 1.33 -7.84 -2.20
N ILE A 99 0.80 -8.35 -1.09
CA ILE A 99 -0.60 -8.81 -1.00
C ILE A 99 -1.57 -7.67 -1.32
N PHE A 100 -1.32 -6.49 -0.76
CA PHE A 100 -2.14 -5.31 -1.02
C PHE A 100 -2.13 -4.90 -2.51
N LEU A 101 -0.95 -4.87 -3.15
CA LEU A 101 -0.82 -4.56 -4.57
C LEU A 101 -1.49 -5.61 -5.46
N ILE A 102 -1.45 -6.89 -5.08
CA ILE A 102 -2.18 -7.96 -5.77
C ILE A 102 -3.69 -7.71 -5.69
N ILE A 103 -4.23 -7.43 -4.50
CA ILE A 103 -5.66 -7.15 -4.30
C ILE A 103 -6.08 -5.94 -5.15
N LEU A 104 -5.29 -4.86 -5.13
CA LEU A 104 -5.57 -3.65 -5.91
C LEU A 104 -5.53 -3.93 -7.42
N SER A 105 -4.59 -4.74 -7.89
CA SER A 105 -4.49 -5.16 -9.29
C SER A 105 -5.71 -6.01 -9.72
N LEU A 106 -6.21 -6.88 -8.85
CA LEU A 106 -7.44 -7.64 -9.09
C LEU A 106 -8.67 -6.75 -9.19
N PHE A 107 -8.77 -5.71 -8.34
CA PHE A 107 -9.83 -4.70 -8.47
C PHE A 107 -9.76 -3.95 -9.80
N ILE A 108 -8.56 -3.53 -10.23
CA ILE A 108 -8.37 -2.87 -11.53
C ILE A 108 -8.86 -3.78 -12.67
N LEU A 109 -8.42 -5.05 -12.70
CA LEU A 109 -8.83 -6.00 -13.73
C LEU A 109 -10.36 -6.21 -13.77
N LYS A 110 -11.04 -6.12 -12.64
CA LYS A 110 -12.50 -6.27 -12.54
C LYS A 110 -13.27 -5.01 -12.97
N VAL A 111 -12.72 -3.82 -12.70
CA VAL A 111 -13.34 -2.53 -13.07
C VAL A 111 -13.10 -2.18 -14.53
N LEU A 112 -11.91 -2.48 -15.06
CA LEU A 112 -11.48 -2.14 -16.41
C LEU A 112 -12.49 -2.49 -17.55
N PRO A 113 -13.15 -3.66 -17.57
CA PRO A 113 -14.14 -3.96 -18.61
C PRO A 113 -15.38 -3.03 -18.56
N HIS A 114 -15.69 -2.44 -17.41
CA HIS A 114 -16.85 -1.56 -17.22
C HIS A 114 -16.58 -0.11 -17.67
N THR A 115 -15.31 0.32 -17.66
CA THR A 115 -14.91 1.68 -18.09
C THR A 115 -14.79 1.84 -19.61
N HIS A 116 -14.79 0.74 -20.37
CA HIS A 116 -14.56 0.72 -21.81
C HIS A 116 -15.85 0.77 -22.66
N SER A 117 -17.03 0.78 -22.05
CA SER A 117 -18.25 1.06 -22.81
C SER A 117 -18.29 2.56 -23.11
N GLN A 118 -18.57 2.96 -24.35
CA GLN A 118 -18.69 4.37 -24.82
C GLN A 118 -19.71 5.23 -24.03
N SER A 119 -20.28 4.69 -22.96
CA SER A 119 -20.93 5.43 -21.90
C SER A 119 -20.28 5.04 -20.57
N LEU A 120 -19.32 5.85 -20.11
CA LEU A 120 -18.76 5.81 -18.75
C LEU A 120 -19.84 5.88 -17.65
N LEU A 121 -21.11 6.10 -18.00
CA LEU A 121 -22.25 6.26 -17.11
C LEU A 121 -23.41 5.31 -17.48
N LYS A 122 -23.14 4.16 -18.14
CA LYS A 122 -24.15 3.10 -18.34
C LYS A 122 -24.19 2.09 -17.19
N THR A 123 -23.06 1.89 -16.52
CA THR A 123 -22.95 0.94 -15.41
C THR A 123 -22.36 1.66 -14.21
N ASP A 124 -23.05 1.56 -13.07
CA ASP A 124 -22.60 2.16 -11.83
C ASP A 124 -21.35 1.43 -11.28
N ILE A 125 -20.16 2.00 -11.51
CA ILE A 125 -18.90 1.52 -10.92
C ILE A 125 -18.60 2.15 -9.56
N SER A 126 -19.49 2.99 -9.00
CA SER A 126 -19.24 3.71 -7.74
C SER A 126 -18.93 2.76 -6.59
N ASN A 127 -19.60 1.60 -6.53
CA ASN A 127 -19.36 0.59 -5.50
C ASN A 127 -17.96 -0.02 -5.60
N TRP A 128 -17.43 -0.24 -6.81
CA TRP A 128 -16.06 -0.71 -6.98
C TRP A 128 -15.03 0.32 -6.51
N ILE A 129 -15.24 1.59 -6.85
CA ILE A 129 -14.40 2.69 -6.38
C ILE A 129 -14.46 2.78 -4.84
N LYS A 130 -15.64 2.54 -4.22
CA LYS A 130 -15.74 2.46 -2.75
C LYS A 130 -14.91 1.33 -2.18
N TYR A 131 -14.97 0.15 -2.78
CA TYR A 131 -14.18 -0.98 -2.30
C TYR A 131 -12.68 -0.69 -2.35
N VAL A 132 -12.20 -0.07 -3.44
CA VAL A 132 -10.79 0.36 -3.53
C VAL A 132 -10.43 1.34 -2.40
N GLY A 133 -11.26 2.36 -2.17
CA GLY A 133 -11.04 3.33 -1.09
C GLY A 133 -11.01 2.67 0.30
N TRP A 134 -11.96 1.78 0.59
CA TRP A 134 -11.99 1.00 1.84
C TRP A 134 -10.82 0.05 1.98
N THR A 135 -10.38 -0.62 0.91
CA THR A 135 -9.22 -1.51 0.93
C THR A 135 -7.95 -0.74 1.24
N ILE A 136 -7.75 0.45 0.68
CA ILE A 136 -6.61 1.31 0.99
C ILE A 136 -6.62 1.74 2.47
N MET A 137 -7.77 2.19 2.99
CA MET A 137 -7.89 2.59 4.40
C MET A 137 -7.70 1.40 5.35
N GLY A 138 -8.28 0.25 5.02
CA GLY A 138 -8.13 -0.98 5.80
C GLY A 138 -6.68 -1.47 5.81
N PHE A 139 -5.99 -1.38 4.67
CA PHE A 139 -4.57 -1.68 4.60
C PHE A 139 -3.73 -0.77 5.50
N TRP A 140 -3.98 0.55 5.45
CA TRP A 140 -3.32 1.50 6.35
C TRP A 140 -3.54 1.13 7.83
N LEU A 141 -4.77 0.77 8.19
CA LEU A 141 -5.11 0.38 9.55
C LEU A 141 -4.38 -0.91 9.97
N ILE A 142 -4.35 -1.93 9.11
CA ILE A 142 -3.57 -3.16 9.35
C ILE A 142 -2.09 -2.84 9.54
N ASP A 143 -1.53 -1.95 8.73
CA ASP A 143 -0.12 -1.57 8.82
C ASP A 143 0.20 -0.79 10.10
N VAL A 144 -0.71 0.09 10.55
CA VAL A 144 -0.66 0.72 11.88
C VAL A 144 -0.63 -0.36 12.96
N PHE A 145 -1.58 -1.30 12.93
CA PHE A 145 -1.65 -2.39 13.92
C PHE A 145 -0.37 -3.23 13.93
N ARG A 146 0.14 -3.61 12.75
CA ARG A 146 1.38 -4.36 12.57
C ARG A 146 2.56 -3.65 13.24
N ILE A 147 2.67 -2.34 13.10
CA ILE A 147 3.79 -1.59 13.66
C ILE A 147 3.67 -1.44 15.18
N PHE A 148 2.52 -0.98 15.67
CA PHE A 148 2.36 -0.67 17.09
C PHE A 148 2.26 -1.92 17.96
N PHE A 149 1.63 -3.00 17.49
CA PHE A 149 1.37 -4.19 18.29
C PHE A 149 2.35 -5.34 18.02
N TYR A 150 3.09 -5.32 16.91
CA TYR A 150 4.05 -6.39 16.60
C TYR A 150 5.48 -5.88 16.48
N ALA A 151 5.78 -4.97 15.54
CA ALA A 151 7.15 -4.55 15.28
C ALA A 151 7.78 -3.79 16.46
N MET A 152 7.06 -2.84 17.08
CA MET A 152 7.57 -2.08 18.22
C MET A 152 7.83 -2.98 19.45
N PRO A 153 6.89 -3.82 19.92
CA PRO A 153 7.13 -4.72 21.05
C PRO A 153 8.24 -5.73 20.78
N GLN A 154 8.28 -6.35 19.59
CA GLN A 154 9.34 -7.32 19.29
C GLN A 154 10.73 -6.70 19.30
N VAL A 155 10.91 -5.52 18.68
CA VAL A 155 12.22 -4.85 18.69
C VAL A 155 12.64 -4.50 20.12
N LYS A 156 11.71 -4.03 20.96
CA LYS A 156 12.00 -3.76 22.37
C LYS A 156 12.42 -5.03 23.11
N GLU A 157 11.71 -6.14 22.91
CA GLU A 157 12.02 -7.42 23.54
C GLU A 157 13.40 -7.94 23.12
N PHE A 158 13.70 -7.95 21.81
CA PHE A 158 14.99 -8.42 21.30
C PHE A 158 16.18 -7.55 21.70
N THR A 159 15.94 -6.28 22.00
CA THR A 159 16.99 -5.33 22.33
C THR A 159 17.03 -4.96 23.82
N ASN A 160 16.33 -5.69 24.69
CA ASN A 160 16.23 -5.38 26.12
C ASN A 160 15.87 -3.90 26.38
N GLU A 161 14.88 -3.41 25.65
CA GLU A 161 14.36 -2.02 25.70
C GLU A 161 15.34 -0.92 25.28
N GLN A 162 16.51 -1.27 24.71
CA GLN A 162 17.52 -0.29 24.31
C GLN A 162 17.15 0.43 23.01
N PHE A 163 16.43 -0.23 22.12
CA PHE A 163 16.04 0.30 20.81
C PHE A 163 14.54 0.22 20.59
N ILE A 164 14.04 1.16 19.78
CA ILE A 164 12.67 1.15 19.27
C ILE A 164 12.68 1.14 17.74
N PHE A 165 11.68 0.48 17.19
CA PHE A 165 11.42 0.49 15.75
C PHE A 165 11.29 1.93 15.25
N ARG A 166 12.07 2.28 14.23
CA ARG A 166 11.95 3.55 13.54
C ARG A 166 11.35 3.31 12.16
N ARG A 167 10.19 3.88 11.90
CA ARG A 167 9.68 3.94 10.52
C ARG A 167 10.41 5.03 9.72
N THR A 168 10.83 4.70 8.50
CA THR A 168 11.24 5.66 7.48
C THR A 168 9.99 6.28 6.83
N GLY A 169 9.93 7.62 6.70
CA GLY A 169 8.85 8.30 5.95
C GLY A 169 7.56 8.68 6.71
N TYR A 170 7.67 9.34 7.88
CA TYR A 170 6.50 9.81 8.68
C TYR A 170 5.47 10.65 7.89
N LEU A 171 5.91 11.44 6.91
CA LEU A 171 5.04 12.27 6.07
C LEU A 171 4.14 11.46 5.11
N ILE A 172 4.61 10.28 4.68
CA ILE A 172 3.88 9.42 3.72
C ILE A 172 2.93 8.47 4.47
N PHE A 173 3.12 8.29 5.78
CA PHE A 173 2.33 7.36 6.58
C PHE A 173 0.82 7.63 6.57
N PRO A 174 0.31 8.86 6.77
CA PRO A 174 -1.13 9.13 6.67
C PRO A 174 -1.60 9.27 5.21
N LEU A 175 -0.69 9.32 4.23
CA LEU A 175 -1.04 9.56 2.82
C LEU A 175 -1.98 8.48 2.29
N GLN A 176 -1.74 7.21 2.64
CA GLN A 176 -2.61 6.09 2.23
C GLN A 176 -4.03 6.28 2.75
N PHE A 177 -4.18 6.65 4.02
CA PHE A 177 -5.48 6.95 4.62
C PHE A 177 -6.19 8.10 3.89
N TRP A 178 -5.48 9.20 3.62
CA TRP A 178 -6.03 10.35 2.89
C TRP A 178 -6.38 10.03 1.43
N LEU A 179 -5.57 9.22 0.75
CA LEU A 179 -5.88 8.71 -0.59
C LEU A 179 -7.15 7.88 -0.57
N GLY A 180 -7.33 7.02 0.44
CA GLY A 180 -8.56 6.27 0.65
C GLY A 180 -9.79 7.16 0.78
N ILE A 181 -9.71 8.21 1.62
CA ILE A 181 -10.79 9.22 1.76
C ILE A 181 -11.06 9.92 0.42
N GLY A 182 -10.02 10.33 -0.30
CA GLY A 182 -10.14 10.98 -1.60
C GLY A 182 -10.87 10.09 -2.62
N ILE A 183 -10.54 8.80 -2.66
CA ILE A 183 -11.20 7.82 -3.54
C ILE A 183 -12.67 7.61 -3.16
N LEU A 184 -12.99 7.56 -1.86
CA LEU A 184 -14.37 7.50 -1.38
C LEU A 184 -15.17 8.76 -1.78
N TRP A 185 -14.54 9.93 -1.74
CA TRP A 185 -15.15 11.17 -2.20
C TRP A 185 -15.41 11.16 -3.71
N VAL A 186 -14.43 10.72 -4.52
CA VAL A 186 -14.59 10.52 -5.97
C VAL A 186 -15.73 9.55 -6.28
N SER A 187 -15.88 8.47 -5.51
CA SER A 187 -17.01 7.54 -5.67
C SER A 187 -18.37 8.23 -5.48
N ARG A 188 -18.49 9.12 -4.49
CA ARG A 188 -19.74 9.87 -4.25
C ARG A 188 -20.04 10.82 -5.40
N LEU A 189 -19.03 11.56 -5.87
CA LEU A 189 -19.17 12.45 -7.03
C LEU A 189 -19.59 11.68 -8.27
N TYR A 190 -18.94 10.55 -8.54
CA TYR A 190 -19.30 9.68 -9.66
C TYR A 190 -20.74 9.19 -9.58
N LYS A 191 -21.20 8.74 -8.40
CA LYS A 191 -22.58 8.29 -8.20
C LYS A 191 -23.59 9.41 -8.45
N ASN A 192 -23.29 10.63 -8.02
CA ASN A 192 -24.16 11.78 -8.24
C ASN A 192 -24.20 12.16 -9.73
N ALA A 193 -23.05 12.19 -10.40
CA ALA A 193 -22.97 12.43 -11.84
C ALA A 193 -23.73 11.36 -12.66
N PHE A 194 -23.66 10.10 -12.22
CA PHE A 194 -24.41 8.99 -12.82
C PHE A 194 -25.92 9.17 -12.68
N ARG A 195 -26.41 9.54 -11.50
CA ARG A 195 -27.83 9.82 -11.27
C ARG A 195 -28.34 11.00 -12.10
N LEU A 196 -27.58 12.10 -12.14
CA LEU A 196 -27.92 13.26 -12.95
C LEU A 196 -28.05 12.91 -14.44
N LYS A 197 -27.16 12.06 -14.96
CA LYS A 197 -27.27 11.60 -16.34
C LYS A 197 -28.49 10.71 -16.58
N GLN A 198 -28.80 9.80 -15.66
CA GLN A 198 -30.00 8.97 -15.75
C GLN A 198 -31.28 9.81 -15.75
N GLU A 199 -31.35 10.85 -14.91
CA GLU A 199 -32.47 11.79 -14.87
C GLU A 199 -32.61 12.55 -16.20
N GLN A 200 -31.50 13.03 -16.77
CA GLN A 200 -31.49 13.69 -18.08
C GLN A 200 -31.97 12.76 -19.20
N GLU A 201 -31.56 11.48 -19.19
CA GLU A 201 -32.00 10.49 -20.17
C GLU A 201 -33.49 10.09 -20.02
N LEU A 202 -34.09 10.28 -18.83
CA LEU A 202 -35.51 9.98 -18.56
C LEU A 202 -36.46 11.17 -18.82
N THR A 203 -35.93 12.39 -18.93
CA THR A 203 -36.75 13.61 -19.12
C THR A 203 -36.92 13.99 -20.61
N ILE A 204 -36.17 13.35 -21.51
CA ILE A 204 -36.24 13.51 -22.97
C ILE A 204 -37.18 12.45 -23.55
#